data_AF-A0A831UC78-F1
#
_entry.id   AF-A0A831UC78-F1
#
_cell.length_a   1.000
_cell.length_b   1.000
_cell.length_c   1.000
_cell.angle_alpha   90.00
_cell.angle_beta   90.00
_cell.angle_gamma   90.00
#
_symmetry.space_group_name_H-M   'P 1'
#
loop_
_entity.id
_entity.type
_entity.pdbx_description
1 polymer ?
#
loop_
_entity_poly.entity_id
_entity_poly.type
_entity_poly.pdbx_seq_one_letter_code
_entity_poly.pdbx_strand_id
1 'polypeptide(L)'
;MDLFEELRTVAVRQNQEGDFPDWLLSDVLAIADDPGKHGESLPLVETLIAQIRDYDPFAGTGCFDTSVGIEQIRATIRRLRP
;
A
#
# COMPACT_ATOMS: atom_id res chain seq x y z
N MET A 1 -5.81 14.79 -8.83
CA MET A 1 -5.50 13.37 -9.10
C MET A 1 -6.26 12.57 -8.06
N ASP A 2 -6.98 11.54 -8.47
CA ASP A 2 -7.69 10.67 -7.53
C ASP A 2 -6.66 9.91 -6.68
N LEU A 3 -6.84 9.92 -5.35
CA LEU A 3 -5.98 9.19 -4.42
C LEU A 3 -5.90 7.70 -4.78
N PHE A 4 -7.01 7.14 -5.26
CA PHE A 4 -7.10 5.75 -5.68
C PHE A 4 -6.32 5.47 -6.98
N GLU A 5 -6.30 6.43 -7.92
CA GLU A 5 -5.45 6.31 -9.12
C GLU A 5 -3.95 6.36 -8.77
N GLU A 6 -3.58 7.21 -7.81
CA GLU A 6 -2.20 7.27 -7.31
C GLU A 6 -1.82 5.95 -6.62
N LEU A 7 -2.70 5.42 -5.74
CA LEU A 7 -2.51 4.14 -5.08
C LEU A 7 -2.24 3.00 -6.08
N ARG A 8 -3.07 2.91 -7.13
CA ARG A 8 -2.89 1.94 -8.20
C ARG A 8 -1.54 2.10 -8.89
N THR A 9 -1.18 3.33 -9.24
CA THR A 9 0.07 3.64 -9.96
C THR A 9 1.29 3.24 -9.13
N VAL A 10 1.32 3.62 -7.86
CA VAL A 10 2.43 3.33 -6.95
C VAL A 10 2.54 1.82 -6.70
N ALA A 11 1.42 1.13 -6.48
CA ALA A 11 1.42 -0.31 -6.25
C ALA A 11 1.92 -1.12 -7.46
N VAL A 12 1.44 -0.77 -8.66
CA VAL A 12 1.92 -1.42 -9.90
C VAL A 12 3.40 -1.15 -10.11
N ARG A 13 3.83 0.10 -9.89
CA ARG A 13 5.25 0.47 -10.02
C ARG A 13 6.13 -0.32 -9.04
N GLN A 14 5.71 -0.45 -7.78
CA GLN A 14 6.50 -1.16 -6.78
C GLN A 14 6.48 -2.67 -6.94
N ASN A 15 5.45 -3.23 -7.58
CA ASN A 15 5.42 -4.63 -8.03
C ASN A 15 6.32 -4.88 -9.24
N GLN A 16 6.46 -3.91 -10.14
CA GLN A 16 7.32 -4.04 -11.32
C GLN A 16 8.80 -3.75 -11.04
N GLU A 17 9.08 -2.73 -10.23
CA GLU A 17 10.45 -2.25 -9.96
C GLU A 17 11.03 -2.80 -8.64
N GLY A 18 10.17 -3.22 -7.71
CA GLY A 18 10.56 -3.77 -6.41
C GLY A 18 10.21 -5.25 -6.25
N ASP A 19 10.14 -5.73 -5.01
CA ASP A 19 9.71 -7.09 -4.65
C ASP A 19 8.29 -7.09 -4.06
N PHE A 20 7.44 -6.15 -4.50
CA PHE A 20 6.10 -6.03 -3.95
C PHE A 20 5.24 -7.22 -4.40
N PRO A 21 4.58 -7.97 -3.49
CA PRO A 21 3.93 -9.22 -3.87
C PRO A 21 2.65 -9.03 -4.68
N ASP A 22 2.41 -9.88 -5.68
CA ASP A 22 1.18 -9.86 -6.51
C ASP A 22 -0.12 -9.99 -5.71
N TRP A 23 -0.10 -10.78 -4.62
CA TRP A 23 -1.26 -10.95 -3.75
C TRP A 23 -1.59 -9.63 -3.03
N LEU A 24 -0.57 -8.86 -2.65
CA LEU A 24 -0.71 -7.58 -1.98
C LEU A 24 -1.12 -6.48 -2.98
N LEU A 25 -0.57 -6.52 -4.19
CA LEU A 25 -1.03 -5.70 -5.31
C LEU A 25 -2.52 -5.91 -5.58
N SER A 26 -2.97 -7.16 -5.61
CA SER A 26 -4.39 -7.50 -5.85
C SER A 26 -5.31 -6.93 -4.77
N ASP A 27 -4.91 -7.00 -3.49
CA ASP A 27 -5.63 -6.36 -2.38
C ASP A 27 -5.73 -4.84 -2.56
N VAL A 28 -4.61 -4.19 -2.90
CA VAL A 28 -4.52 -2.74 -3.09
C VAL A 28 -5.36 -2.27 -4.29
N LEU A 29 -5.28 -2.97 -5.42
CA LEU A 29 -6.04 -2.68 -6.62
C LEU A 29 -7.55 -2.75 -6.38
N ALA A 30 -8.00 -3.74 -5.60
CA ALA A 30 -9.41 -3.87 -5.30
C ALA A 30 -9.92 -2.84 -4.26
N ILE A 31 -9.03 -2.15 -3.52
CA ILE A 31 -9.39 -0.94 -2.77
C ILE A 31 -9.49 0.25 -3.74
N ALA A 32 -8.57 0.35 -4.72
CA ALA A 32 -8.61 1.39 -5.74
C ALA A 32 -9.83 1.28 -6.67
N ASP A 33 -10.38 0.08 -6.86
CA ASP A 33 -11.55 -0.19 -7.71
C ASP A 33 -12.90 0.17 -7.03
N ASP A 34 -12.95 0.26 -5.69
CA ASP A 34 -14.16 0.61 -4.93
C ASP A 34 -13.96 1.89 -4.08
N PRO A 35 -13.67 3.05 -4.71
CA PRO A 35 -13.43 4.31 -3.99
C PRO A 35 -14.67 4.80 -3.22
N GLY A 36 -15.87 4.40 -3.68
CA GLY A 36 -17.15 4.79 -3.10
C GLY A 36 -17.39 4.25 -1.69
N LYS A 37 -16.87 3.06 -1.36
CA LYS A 37 -16.92 2.51 0.01
C LYS A 37 -15.86 3.09 0.94
N HIS A 38 -14.81 3.69 0.38
CA HIS A 38 -13.64 4.15 1.13
C HIS A 38 -13.58 5.68 1.27
N GLY A 39 -14.68 6.40 0.96
CA GLY A 39 -14.75 7.86 1.03
C GLY A 39 -14.47 8.45 2.41
N GLU A 40 -14.75 7.73 3.50
CA GLU A 40 -14.39 8.14 4.87
C GLU A 40 -12.98 7.70 5.28
N SER A 41 -12.32 6.88 4.45
CA SER A 41 -10.99 6.31 4.70
C SER A 41 -9.88 6.92 3.85
N LEU A 42 -10.12 8.08 3.24
CA LEU A 42 -9.11 8.86 2.50
C LEU A 42 -7.75 8.98 3.24
N PRO A 43 -7.68 9.31 4.55
CA PRO A 43 -6.39 9.38 5.25
C PRO A 43 -5.69 8.01 5.39
N LEU A 44 -6.45 6.91 5.43
CA LEU A 44 -5.88 5.55 5.42
C LEU A 44 -5.34 5.20 4.03
N VAL A 45 -6.00 5.64 2.96
CA VAL A 45 -5.53 5.48 1.59
C VAL A 45 -4.22 6.26 1.39
N GLU A 46 -4.15 7.51 1.84
CA GLU A 46 -2.89 8.29 1.83
C GLU A 46 -1.76 7.59 2.58
N THR A 47 -2.07 7.05 3.76
CA THR A 47 -1.11 6.27 4.56
C THR A 47 -0.63 5.05 3.79
N LEU A 48 -1.54 4.33 3.12
CA LEU A 48 -1.22 3.15 2.32
C LEU A 48 -0.31 3.51 1.13
N ILE A 49 -0.57 4.62 0.45
CA ILE A 49 0.28 5.12 -0.65
C ILE A 49 1.69 5.40 -0.14
N ALA A 50 1.82 6.13 0.97
CA ALA A 50 3.12 6.43 1.57
C ALA A 50 3.87 5.16 1.96
N GLN A 51 3.16 4.19 2.55
CA GLN A 51 3.70 2.89 2.92
C GLN A 51 4.20 2.07 1.72
N ILE A 52 3.48 2.07 0.60
CA ILE A 52 3.92 1.35 -0.61
C ILE A 52 5.09 2.08 -1.28
N ARG A 53 5.13 3.42 -1.24
CA ARG A 53 6.30 4.19 -1.74
C ARG A 53 7.56 3.92 -0.93
N ASP A 54 7.42 3.77 0.37
CA ASP A 54 8.52 3.50 1.31
C ASP A 54 8.75 1.99 1.51
N TYR A 55 8.04 1.15 0.73
CA TYR A 55 8.20 -0.30 0.81
C TYR A 55 9.58 -0.68 0.30
N ASP A 56 10.42 -1.11 1.24
CA ASP A 56 11.74 -1.63 0.95
C ASP A 56 11.78 -3.13 1.27
N PRO A 57 12.11 -4.01 0.30
CA PRO A 57 12.15 -5.45 0.54
C PRO A 57 13.32 -5.88 1.45
N PHE A 58 14.30 -4.99 1.68
CA PHE A 58 15.41 -5.17 2.61
C PHE A 58 15.20 -4.44 3.94
N ALA A 59 14.02 -3.82 4.13
CA ALA A 59 13.53 -3.29 5.39
C ALA A 59 13.65 -4.34 6.49
N GLY A 60 14.57 -4.14 7.44
CA GLY A 60 14.75 -4.98 8.62
C GLY A 60 16.12 -5.61 8.76
N THR A 61 17.06 -5.34 7.84
CA THR A 61 18.45 -5.81 7.94
C THR A 61 19.31 -4.96 8.88
N GLY A 62 18.84 -3.77 9.28
CA GLY A 62 19.42 -2.96 10.36
C GLY A 62 18.60 -3.05 11.65
N CYS A 63 19.28 -3.07 12.81
CA CYS A 63 18.67 -3.07 14.16
C CYS A 63 17.75 -1.86 14.46
N PHE A 64 17.56 -0.95 13.50
CA PHE A 64 16.77 0.28 13.61
C PHE A 64 16.00 0.56 12.31
N ASP A 65 15.47 -0.48 11.68
CA ASP A 65 14.85 -0.31 10.38
C ASP A 65 13.50 0.40 10.49
N THR A 66 13.52 1.69 10.18
CA THR A 66 12.36 2.57 9.97
C THR A 66 11.64 2.30 8.64
N SER A 67 12.01 1.26 7.91
CA SER A 67 11.44 1.00 6.59
C SER A 67 10.13 0.23 6.69
N VAL A 68 9.25 0.47 5.73
CA VAL A 68 7.91 -0.12 5.75
C VAL A 68 7.94 -1.56 5.24
N GLY A 69 7.74 -2.51 6.16
CA GLY A 69 7.57 -3.93 5.82
C GLY A 69 6.15 -4.29 5.39
N ILE A 70 6.01 -5.51 4.83
CA ILE A 70 4.73 -6.11 4.38
C ILE A 70 3.64 -6.06 5.48
N GLU A 71 4.00 -6.25 6.74
CA GLU A 71 3.04 -6.27 7.86
C GLU A 71 2.33 -4.93 8.07
N GLN A 72 3.05 -3.81 7.90
CA GLN A 72 2.48 -2.46 8.06
C GLN A 72 1.45 -2.18 6.97
N ILE A 73 1.75 -2.54 5.73
CA ILE A 73 0.86 -2.40 4.57
C ILE A 73 -0.39 -3.26 4.78
N ARG A 74 -0.20 -4.50 5.23
CA ARG A 74 -1.29 -5.44 5.51
C ARG A 74 -2.20 -4.97 6.64
N ALA A 75 -1.64 -4.36 7.68
CA ALA A 75 -2.41 -3.78 8.78
C ALA A 75 -3.31 -2.63 8.29
N THR A 76 -2.79 -1.76 7.41
CA THR A 76 -3.57 -0.68 6.80
C THR A 76 -4.67 -1.21 5.87
N ILE A 77 -4.35 -2.18 5.00
CA ILE A 77 -5.33 -2.85 4.12
C ILE A 77 -6.47 -3.48 4.94
N ARG A 78 -6.14 -4.12 6.07
CA ARG A 78 -7.14 -4.73 6.95
C ARG A 78 -8.04 -3.72 7.64
N ARG A 79 -7.59 -2.47 7.84
CA ARG A 79 -8.45 -1.37 8.32
C ARG A 79 -9.36 -0.83 7.22
N LEU A 80 -8.92 -0.91 5.96
CA LEU A 80 -9.70 -0.51 4.80
C LEU A 80 -10.73 -1.57 4.39
N ARG A 81 -10.47 -2.86 4.66
CA ARG A 81 -11.37 -4.00 4.41
C ARG A 81 -11.94 -4.56 5.72
N PRO A 82 -13.06 -4.03 6.24
CA PRO A 82 -13.74 -4.58 7.43
C PRO A 82 -14.36 -5.96 7.18
#